data_AF-A0A1Q7E0I5-F1
#
_entry.id   AF-A0A1Q7E0I5-F1
#
_cell.length_a   1.000
_cell.length_b   1.000
_cell.length_c   1.000
_cell.angle_alpha   90.00
_cell.angle_beta   90.00
_cell.angle_gamma   90.00
#
_symmetry.space_group_name_H-M   'P 1'
#
loop_
_entity.id
_entity.type
_entity.pdbx_description
1 polymer ?
#
loop_
_entity_poly.entity_id
_entity_poly.type
_entity_poly.pdbx_seq_one_letter_code
_entity_poly.pdbx_strand_id
1 'polypeptide(L)'
;MPTYLTQDDWPGHPGQKVKISDYILQPGVGGASSCNATQIMPIGTVAHETGHGFGLPDLYDTDGPTEGIGEWGLMSSGSFTSPLSPSRMEAWSLNELGWITIAPLTTNGTYGFDAAPLSDTAYYVAVQGSNPRGEYFLLENRQRQQSDSAVIRYHCHRAGDPAGCGGGLLIWQTPHGLELMQADGFGNLDASASGNSCPATSMYLGCSNRGDAGDPFPGTTVNTGFVFRTNPASLKNSDGSFSGVGIDFIKQVITDRTMSFRLQFGSLTVARASDTAATIQFDTATYNVFRDLLDQGSTHTVGFGSGQVSSDGRTRWYFSSWSDGGAISHTITGSLAGGTLTASLARQFKLIATATSGGTVTADTAINLSGDFVPDRRAVQLTPTPSGGLHFCGWTGSDTTTTDSLLTLPMQHPYTLTGNFGTSATITSANARPNGVMGATYGDTLRISGGGGVTIWSVTGGALPQGLALSASGVVSGFPRQTGNFSYTATVSSCDTSSRTFTLSVTVPTLATADVTAQLLGPTSPLNADQIRYLDFLGNNNGSFDVGDFLAWVKATGAPLSAPAAQARQRKGGPR
;
A
#
# COMPACT_ATOMS: atom_id res chain seq x y z
N MET A 1 19.03 7.24 34.87
CA MET A 1 19.29 6.57 36.17
C MET A 1 19.82 7.60 37.16
N PRO A 2 19.52 7.51 38.47
CA PRO A 2 20.15 8.40 39.47
C PRO A 2 21.64 8.09 39.60
N THR A 3 22.47 9.13 39.66
CA THR A 3 23.93 9.01 39.80
C THR A 3 24.29 8.48 41.19
N TYR A 4 25.22 7.53 41.27
CA TYR A 4 25.71 6.97 42.53
C TYR A 4 26.99 7.68 42.98
N LEU A 5 27.10 7.99 44.28
CA LEU A 5 28.32 8.50 44.89
C LEU A 5 28.91 7.42 45.78
N THR A 6 30.21 7.17 45.66
CA THR A 6 30.89 6.21 46.53
C THR A 6 30.83 6.64 47.98
N GLN A 7 30.82 5.67 48.90
CA GLN A 7 30.89 5.93 50.33
C GLN A 7 32.31 6.33 50.77
N ASP A 8 33.32 5.82 50.08
CA ASP A 8 34.73 6.14 50.32
C ASP A 8 35.19 7.33 49.48
N ASP A 9 36.17 8.06 49.99
CA ASP A 9 36.86 9.10 49.24
C ASP A 9 37.64 8.49 48.08
N TRP A 10 37.74 9.21 46.96
CA TRP A 10 38.60 8.85 45.85
C TRP A 10 40.05 8.74 46.37
N PRO A 11 40.75 7.60 46.17
CA PRO A 11 42.16 7.47 46.54
C PRO A 11 43.01 8.70 46.19
N GLY A 12 43.53 9.38 47.22
CA GLY A 12 44.35 10.60 47.08
C GLY A 12 43.60 11.93 47.20
N HIS A 13 42.27 11.93 47.35
CA HIS A 13 41.42 13.13 47.35
C HIS A 13 40.44 13.15 48.55
N PRO A 14 40.92 13.50 49.77
CA PRO A 14 40.06 13.52 50.97
C PRO A 14 38.85 14.45 50.83
N GLY A 15 37.68 13.97 51.23
CA GLY A 15 36.40 14.66 51.12
C GLY A 15 35.77 14.67 49.71
N GLN A 16 36.42 14.07 48.70
CA GLN A 16 35.88 13.95 47.35
C GLN A 16 35.42 12.51 47.07
N LYS A 17 34.13 12.32 46.85
CA LYS A 17 33.56 11.01 46.46
C LYS A 17 33.65 10.81 44.96
N VAL A 18 33.81 9.55 44.53
CA VAL A 18 33.72 9.19 43.12
C VAL A 18 32.26 9.18 42.71
N LYS A 19 31.94 9.86 41.61
CA LYS A 19 30.60 9.86 41.01
C LYS A 19 30.55 8.83 39.89
N ILE A 20 29.66 7.86 40.03
CA ILE A 20 29.34 6.87 39.01
C ILE A 20 28.10 7.36 38.27
N SER A 21 28.28 7.70 36.99
CA SER A 21 27.22 8.24 36.14
C SER A 21 26.43 7.12 35.46
N ASP A 22 27.12 6.07 35.01
CA ASP A 22 26.56 4.94 34.30
C ASP A 22 27.06 3.63 34.92
N TYR A 23 26.18 2.64 35.00
CA TYR A 23 26.49 1.32 35.53
C TYR A 23 25.62 0.26 34.86
N ILE A 24 26.18 -0.94 34.72
CA ILE A 24 25.47 -2.13 34.24
C ILE A 24 25.30 -3.06 35.43
N LEU A 25 24.08 -3.54 35.67
CA LEU A 25 23.77 -4.50 36.72
C LEU A 25 23.25 -5.79 36.09
N GLN A 26 23.95 -6.90 36.33
CA GLN A 26 23.60 -8.21 35.78
C GLN A 26 23.48 -9.26 36.88
N PRO A 27 22.60 -10.26 36.72
CA PRO A 27 22.49 -11.34 37.68
C PRO A 27 23.69 -12.30 37.55
N GLY A 28 24.22 -12.77 38.69
CA GLY A 28 25.30 -13.78 38.70
C GLY A 28 24.80 -15.21 38.38
N VAL A 29 23.50 -15.43 38.48
CA VAL A 29 22.81 -16.71 38.20
C VAL A 29 21.58 -16.46 37.34
N GLY A 30 21.27 -17.38 36.44
CA GLY A 30 20.14 -17.28 35.52
C GLY A 30 20.06 -18.44 34.52
N GLY A 31 21.16 -19.15 34.28
CA GLY A 31 21.23 -20.22 33.28
C GLY A 31 20.83 -19.75 31.87
N ALA A 32 20.60 -20.69 30.95
CA ALA A 32 20.26 -20.35 29.56
C ALA A 32 18.90 -19.65 29.39
N SER A 33 18.02 -19.71 30.39
CA SER A 33 16.69 -19.08 30.37
C SER A 33 16.64 -17.73 31.08
N SER A 34 17.76 -17.26 31.65
CA SER A 34 17.83 -16.08 32.53
C SER A 34 16.97 -16.15 33.80
N CYS A 35 16.30 -17.29 34.04
CA CYS A 35 15.34 -17.49 35.13
C CYS A 35 15.73 -18.65 36.07
N ASN A 36 16.95 -19.19 35.96
CA ASN A 36 17.45 -20.28 36.78
C ASN A 36 18.47 -19.79 37.82
N ALA A 37 18.02 -19.63 39.06
CA ALA A 37 18.85 -19.17 40.19
C ALA A 37 19.96 -20.17 40.62
N THR A 38 19.98 -21.39 40.08
CA THR A 38 20.97 -22.43 40.43
C THR A 38 22.09 -22.59 39.40
N GLN A 39 21.98 -21.92 38.25
CA GLN A 39 22.95 -22.00 37.16
C GLN A 39 23.60 -20.64 36.94
N ILE A 40 24.91 -20.63 36.68
CA ILE A 40 25.65 -19.41 36.36
C ILE A 40 25.03 -18.76 35.12
N MET A 41 24.96 -17.43 35.11
CA MET A 41 24.50 -16.66 33.96
C MET A 41 25.47 -16.86 32.77
N PRO A 42 24.98 -17.15 31.55
CA PRO A 42 25.79 -17.20 30.35
C PRO A 42 26.68 -15.98 30.13
N ILE A 43 27.86 -16.18 29.54
CA ILE A 43 28.81 -15.08 29.28
C ILE A 43 28.27 -14.07 28.25
N GLY A 44 27.33 -14.49 27.41
CA GLY A 44 26.76 -13.64 26.37
C GLY A 44 26.02 -12.42 26.89
N THR A 45 25.36 -12.49 28.05
CA THR A 45 24.67 -11.33 28.63
C THR A 45 25.66 -10.23 29.02
N VAL A 46 26.74 -10.57 29.73
CA VAL A 46 27.76 -9.57 30.07
C VAL A 46 28.51 -9.07 28.83
N ALA A 47 28.70 -9.92 27.82
CA ALA A 47 29.32 -9.50 26.56
C ALA A 47 28.45 -8.49 25.79
N HIS A 48 27.14 -8.72 25.71
CA HIS A 48 26.16 -7.80 25.10
C HIS A 48 26.15 -6.44 25.77
N GLU A 49 26.06 -6.43 27.10
CA GLU A 49 26.01 -5.20 27.90
C GLU A 49 27.34 -4.43 27.85
N THR A 50 28.46 -5.15 27.75
CA THR A 50 29.77 -4.53 27.49
C THR A 50 29.76 -3.80 26.14
N GLY A 51 29.03 -4.30 25.14
CA GLY A 51 28.78 -3.61 23.87
C GLY A 51 28.11 -2.25 24.05
N HIS A 52 27.09 -2.13 24.90
CA HIS A 52 26.51 -0.83 25.27
C HIS A 52 27.52 0.06 25.99
N GLY A 53 28.39 -0.53 26.82
CA GLY A 53 29.52 0.17 27.44
C GLY A 53 30.50 0.78 26.41
N PHE A 54 30.59 0.19 25.21
CA PHE A 54 31.35 0.74 24.09
C PHE A 54 30.54 1.69 23.18
N GLY A 55 29.25 1.90 23.48
CA GLY A 55 28.37 2.81 22.74
C GLY A 55 27.54 2.17 21.62
N LEU A 56 27.49 0.83 21.56
CA LEU A 56 26.66 0.14 20.58
C LEU A 56 25.18 0.10 21.00
N PRO A 57 24.23 0.23 20.06
CA PRO A 57 22.80 0.08 20.33
C PRO A 57 22.40 -1.40 20.39
N ASP A 58 21.18 -1.66 20.87
CA ASP A 58 20.48 -2.91 20.60
C ASP A 58 20.19 -3.04 19.10
N LEU A 59 20.43 -4.23 18.54
CA LEU A 59 20.16 -4.59 17.14
C LEU A 59 19.05 -5.65 17.00
N TYR A 60 18.40 -6.00 18.11
CA TYR A 60 17.06 -6.57 18.09
C TYR A 60 16.02 -5.45 18.13
N ASP A 61 14.78 -5.80 17.80
CA ASP A 61 13.67 -4.88 17.88
C ASP A 61 13.22 -4.68 19.34
N THR A 62 13.56 -3.53 19.92
CA THR A 62 13.26 -3.22 21.32
C THR A 62 11.76 -3.09 21.61
N ASP A 63 10.95 -2.82 20.58
CA ASP A 63 9.49 -2.77 20.71
C ASP A 63 8.86 -4.18 20.63
N GLY A 64 9.66 -5.18 20.26
CA GLY A 64 9.31 -6.60 20.25
C GLY A 64 8.55 -7.18 19.03
N PRO A 65 8.22 -6.45 17.94
CA PRO A 65 7.59 -7.11 16.81
C PRO A 65 8.54 -8.10 16.14
N THR A 66 9.82 -7.80 15.89
CA THR A 66 10.74 -8.64 15.08
C THR A 66 11.98 -9.10 15.87
N GLU A 67 12.87 -9.90 15.28
CA GLU A 67 14.11 -10.37 15.93
C GLU A 67 15.34 -9.54 15.50
N GLY A 68 15.16 -8.52 14.66
CA GLY A 68 16.24 -7.69 14.11
C GLY A 68 17.28 -8.55 13.40
N ILE A 69 18.55 -8.47 13.81
CA ILE A 69 19.61 -9.32 13.22
C ILE A 69 19.72 -10.73 13.81
N GLY A 70 18.84 -11.09 14.75
CA GLY A 70 18.79 -12.42 15.37
C GLY A 70 20.07 -12.90 16.06
N GLU A 71 20.29 -14.22 16.03
CA GLU A 71 21.43 -14.90 16.65
C GLU A 71 22.76 -14.67 15.90
N TRP A 72 22.75 -13.97 14.76
CA TRP A 72 23.93 -13.68 13.97
C TRP A 72 24.80 -12.53 14.50
N GLY A 73 24.27 -11.69 15.40
CA GLY A 73 25.01 -10.59 16.02
C GLY A 73 24.90 -10.56 17.54
N LEU A 74 26.00 -10.22 18.21
CA LEU A 74 26.08 -10.14 19.68
C LEU A 74 25.11 -9.09 20.27
N MET A 75 24.91 -7.98 19.56
CA MET A 75 24.00 -6.90 19.97
C MET A 75 22.53 -7.24 19.73
N SER A 76 22.22 -8.49 19.37
CA SER A 76 20.87 -9.05 19.28
C SER A 76 20.76 -10.34 20.12
N SER A 77 19.90 -11.28 19.72
CA SER A 77 19.71 -12.56 20.41
C SER A 77 20.93 -13.49 20.30
N GLY A 78 21.98 -13.09 19.57
CA GLY A 78 23.27 -13.79 19.47
C GLY A 78 24.00 -13.94 20.81
N SER A 79 23.65 -13.12 21.80
CA SER A 79 24.07 -13.27 23.20
C SER A 79 23.59 -14.59 23.84
N PHE A 80 22.54 -15.22 23.32
CA PHE A 80 21.95 -16.45 23.87
C PHE A 80 22.22 -17.71 23.03
N THR A 81 22.89 -17.62 21.89
CA THR A 81 23.11 -18.76 20.99
C THR A 81 23.83 -19.93 21.66
N SER A 82 24.81 -19.64 22.52
CA SER A 82 25.54 -20.65 23.29
C SER A 82 25.96 -20.09 24.65
N PRO A 83 25.84 -20.87 25.75
CA PRO A 83 26.12 -20.38 27.10
C PRO A 83 27.57 -19.87 27.31
N LEU A 84 28.53 -20.42 26.56
CA LEU A 84 29.96 -20.17 26.75
C LEU A 84 30.63 -19.51 25.53
N SER A 85 29.91 -19.36 24.42
CA SER A 85 30.45 -18.83 23.17
C SER A 85 29.34 -18.11 22.41
N PRO A 86 28.91 -16.92 22.88
CA PRO A 86 27.90 -16.12 22.17
C PRO A 86 28.38 -15.81 20.75
N SER A 87 27.44 -15.38 19.91
CA SER A 87 27.79 -14.86 18.59
C SER A 87 28.80 -13.71 18.72
N ARG A 88 29.70 -13.57 17.76
CA ARG A 88 30.55 -12.37 17.67
C ARG A 88 29.69 -11.16 17.34
N MET A 89 30.27 -9.98 17.53
CA MET A 89 29.78 -8.77 16.87
C MET A 89 29.93 -8.94 15.34
N GLU A 90 28.86 -8.61 14.64
CA GLU A 90 28.81 -8.54 13.18
C GLU A 90 29.61 -7.33 12.65
N ALA A 91 29.86 -7.33 11.34
CA ALA A 91 30.72 -6.33 10.70
C ALA A 91 30.31 -4.88 10.99
N TRP A 92 29.02 -4.60 11.11
CA TRP A 92 28.53 -3.25 11.41
C TRP A 92 28.97 -2.77 12.79
N SER A 93 28.65 -3.51 13.87
CA SER A 93 29.10 -3.16 15.23
C SER A 93 30.62 -3.02 15.32
N LEU A 94 31.37 -3.93 14.70
CA LEU A 94 32.83 -3.86 14.72
C LEU A 94 33.38 -2.65 13.94
N ASN A 95 32.68 -2.19 12.90
CA ASN A 95 33.02 -0.97 12.19
C ASN A 95 32.76 0.28 13.05
N GLU A 96 31.63 0.35 13.75
CA GLU A 96 31.32 1.45 14.67
C GLU A 96 32.37 1.58 15.79
N LEU A 97 32.94 0.45 16.24
CA LEU A 97 34.03 0.42 17.20
C LEU A 97 35.43 0.66 16.59
N GLY A 98 35.54 0.66 15.26
CA GLY A 98 36.83 0.79 14.55
C GLY A 98 37.75 -0.43 14.69
N TRP A 99 37.19 -1.62 14.89
CA TRP A 99 37.95 -2.86 15.18
C TRP A 99 38.21 -3.72 13.94
N ILE A 100 37.53 -3.43 12.84
CA ILE A 100 37.74 -4.12 11.56
C ILE A 100 38.05 -3.12 10.44
N THR A 101 38.61 -3.64 9.35
CA THR A 101 38.77 -2.89 8.11
C THR A 101 37.54 -3.07 7.22
N ILE A 102 36.88 -1.96 6.90
CA ILE A 102 35.86 -1.93 5.85
C ILE A 102 36.52 -1.61 4.51
N ALA A 103 36.59 -2.62 3.64
CA ALA A 103 37.19 -2.50 2.32
C ALA A 103 36.11 -2.17 1.26
N PRO A 104 36.11 -0.98 0.65
CA PRO A 104 35.12 -0.62 -0.36
C PRO A 104 35.39 -1.37 -1.68
N LEU A 105 34.35 -1.96 -2.24
CA LEU A 105 34.37 -2.54 -3.58
C LEU A 105 33.63 -1.61 -4.55
N THR A 106 34.33 -1.09 -5.54
CA THR A 106 33.82 -0.06 -6.47
C THR A 106 33.83 -0.49 -7.93
N THR A 107 34.31 -1.70 -8.22
CA THR A 107 34.47 -2.20 -9.59
C THR A 107 33.88 -3.58 -9.76
N ASN A 108 33.42 -3.89 -10.98
CA ASN A 108 32.95 -5.23 -11.31
C ASN A 108 34.12 -6.21 -11.28
N GLY A 109 33.89 -7.43 -10.79
CA GLY A 109 34.94 -8.43 -10.72
C GLY A 109 34.61 -9.61 -9.83
N THR A 110 35.56 -10.53 -9.71
CA THR A 110 35.50 -11.63 -8.76
C THR A 110 36.37 -11.29 -7.56
N TYR A 111 35.77 -11.38 -6.38
CA TYR A 111 36.40 -11.07 -5.11
C TYR A 111 36.46 -12.33 -4.25
N GLY A 112 37.38 -12.33 -3.29
CA GLY A 112 37.52 -13.38 -2.29
C GLY A 112 38.08 -12.82 -0.99
N PHE A 113 37.77 -13.48 0.12
CA PHE A 113 38.20 -13.08 1.45
C PHE A 113 38.10 -14.23 2.44
N ASP A 114 39.00 -14.23 3.42
CA ASP A 114 39.07 -15.24 4.48
C ASP A 114 37.99 -15.00 5.54
N ALA A 115 37.72 -16.03 6.34
CA ALA A 115 36.74 -15.98 7.42
C ALA A 115 36.97 -14.77 8.34
N ALA A 116 35.90 -14.11 8.74
CA ALA A 116 35.94 -12.88 9.52
C ALA A 116 36.78 -13.01 10.81
N PRO A 117 36.81 -14.14 11.55
CA PRO A 117 37.69 -14.28 12.73
C PRO A 117 39.20 -14.34 12.42
N LEU A 118 39.58 -14.44 11.14
CA LEU A 118 40.98 -14.61 10.70
C LEU A 118 41.53 -13.42 9.93
N SER A 119 40.67 -12.53 9.41
CA SER A 119 41.05 -11.48 8.47
C SER A 119 40.60 -10.07 8.86
N ASP A 120 39.75 -9.91 9.89
CA ASP A 120 39.17 -8.64 10.37
C ASP A 120 38.75 -7.68 9.24
N THR A 121 38.31 -8.23 8.11
CA THR A 121 37.95 -7.48 6.90
C THR A 121 36.52 -7.82 6.50
N ALA A 122 35.71 -6.78 6.30
CA ALA A 122 34.41 -6.88 5.65
C ALA A 122 34.41 -6.00 4.40
N TYR A 123 33.66 -6.40 3.37
CA TYR A 123 33.55 -5.59 2.16
C TYR A 123 32.35 -4.65 2.23
N TYR A 124 32.53 -3.43 1.77
CA TYR A 124 31.47 -2.43 1.63
C TYR A 124 31.10 -2.25 0.17
N VAL A 125 29.79 -2.31 -0.12
CA VAL A 125 29.25 -2.16 -1.47
C VAL A 125 28.16 -1.10 -1.45
N ALA A 126 28.42 0.02 -2.12
CA ALA A 126 27.47 1.12 -2.19
C ALA A 126 26.31 0.79 -3.14
N VAL A 127 25.08 1.11 -2.71
CA VAL A 127 23.89 1.14 -3.57
C VAL A 127 24.05 2.23 -4.64
N GLN A 128 23.58 1.95 -5.85
CA GLN A 128 23.69 2.86 -7.00
C GLN A 128 22.42 3.70 -7.22
N GLY A 129 22.59 4.82 -7.92
CA GLY A 129 21.51 5.76 -8.25
C GLY A 129 21.07 6.60 -7.06
N SER A 130 19.79 7.04 -7.05
CA SER A 130 19.24 7.81 -5.93
C SER A 130 19.33 7.00 -4.65
N ASN A 131 20.00 7.55 -3.64
CA ASN A 131 20.23 6.92 -2.35
C ASN A 131 20.11 7.96 -1.22
N PRO A 132 18.92 8.56 -1.02
CA PRO A 132 18.73 9.66 -0.07
C PRO A 132 18.92 9.23 1.39
N ARG A 133 18.83 7.92 1.66
CA ARG A 133 18.98 7.34 2.99
C ARG A 133 20.41 6.89 3.27
N GLY A 134 21.27 6.74 2.25
CA GLY A 134 22.65 6.28 2.41
C GLY A 134 22.77 4.77 2.57
N GLU A 135 21.91 4.00 1.89
CA GLU A 135 21.91 2.54 1.89
C GLU A 135 23.19 1.95 1.30
N TYR A 136 23.67 0.87 1.92
CA TYR A 136 24.83 0.09 1.47
C TYR A 136 24.74 -1.35 1.97
N PHE A 137 25.52 -2.22 1.33
CA PHE A 137 25.71 -3.59 1.78
C PHE A 137 27.07 -3.78 2.47
N LEU A 138 27.09 -4.53 3.57
CA LEU A 138 28.32 -5.09 4.15
C LEU A 138 28.35 -6.59 3.91
N LEU A 139 29.49 -7.09 3.42
CA LEU A 139 29.70 -8.50 3.13
C LEU A 139 30.67 -9.08 4.16
N GLU A 140 30.22 -10.09 4.89
CA GLU A 140 30.97 -10.72 5.97
C GLU A 140 31.03 -12.23 5.77
N ASN A 141 32.24 -12.80 5.79
CA ASN A 141 32.44 -14.24 5.61
C ASN A 141 32.46 -14.93 6.99
N ARG A 142 31.34 -15.48 7.43
CA ARG A 142 31.21 -16.17 8.72
C ARG A 142 31.45 -17.67 8.51
N GLN A 143 32.45 -18.23 9.18
CA GLN A 143 32.84 -19.65 9.04
C GLN A 143 33.03 -20.31 10.38
N ARG A 144 33.13 -21.65 10.44
CA ARG A 144 33.37 -22.40 11.69
C ARG A 144 34.79 -22.20 12.24
N GLN A 145 35.15 -20.95 12.51
CA GLN A 145 36.42 -20.50 13.04
C GLN A 145 36.18 -19.75 14.35
N GLN A 146 36.96 -20.05 15.37
CA GLN A 146 36.90 -19.38 16.68
C GLN A 146 35.47 -19.29 17.24
N SER A 147 35.02 -18.10 17.67
CA SER A 147 33.68 -17.87 18.26
C SER A 147 32.53 -18.23 17.30
N ASP A 148 32.73 -18.09 15.99
CA ASP A 148 31.72 -18.42 14.98
C ASP A 148 31.44 -19.92 14.85
N SER A 149 32.37 -20.77 15.33
CA SER A 149 32.15 -22.22 15.37
C SER A 149 30.90 -22.59 16.18
N ALA A 150 30.56 -21.84 17.23
CA ALA A 150 29.43 -22.16 18.09
C ALA A 150 28.08 -21.82 17.43
N VAL A 151 27.93 -20.61 16.90
CA VAL A 151 26.69 -20.17 16.22
C VAL A 151 26.38 -21.03 14.99
N ILE A 152 27.38 -21.32 14.16
CA ILE A 152 27.17 -22.16 12.97
C ILE A 152 26.78 -23.59 13.37
N ARG A 153 27.45 -24.19 14.37
CA ARG A 153 27.07 -25.53 14.85
C ARG A 153 25.67 -25.54 15.44
N TYR A 154 25.30 -24.50 16.17
CA TYR A 154 23.98 -24.38 16.77
C TYR A 154 22.88 -24.39 15.69
N HIS A 155 23.00 -23.54 14.66
CA HIS A 155 22.01 -23.49 13.58
C HIS A 155 22.02 -24.76 12.72
N CYS A 156 23.20 -25.34 12.44
CA CYS A 156 23.27 -26.62 11.74
C CYS A 156 22.60 -27.76 12.51
N HIS A 157 22.84 -27.84 13.81
CA HIS A 157 22.25 -28.88 14.65
C HIS A 157 20.72 -28.75 14.72
N ARG A 158 20.21 -27.52 14.86
CA ARG A 158 18.77 -27.24 14.81
C ARG A 158 18.13 -27.62 13.48
N ALA A 159 18.88 -27.50 12.38
CA ALA A 159 18.45 -27.94 11.06
C ALA A 159 18.58 -29.47 10.84
N GLY A 160 19.04 -30.23 11.84
CA GLY A 160 19.24 -31.67 11.74
C GLY A 160 20.55 -32.09 11.07
N ASP A 161 21.57 -31.23 11.11
CA ASP A 161 22.91 -31.43 10.56
C ASP A 161 22.92 -31.87 9.06
N PRO A 162 22.23 -31.12 8.16
CA PRO A 162 22.16 -31.49 6.76
C PRO A 162 23.53 -31.41 6.07
N ALA A 163 23.73 -32.25 5.06
CA ALA A 163 24.96 -32.24 4.27
C ALA A 163 25.18 -30.86 3.62
N GLY A 164 26.39 -30.30 3.77
CA GLY A 164 26.71 -28.96 3.29
C GLY A 164 26.39 -27.83 4.27
N CYS A 165 25.79 -28.13 5.43
CA CYS A 165 25.61 -27.11 6.47
C CYS A 165 26.96 -26.59 6.98
N GLY A 166 27.07 -25.27 7.05
CA GLY A 166 28.29 -24.60 7.45
C GLY A 166 28.13 -23.09 7.47
N GLY A 167 29.26 -22.41 7.54
CA GLY A 167 29.30 -20.97 7.39
C GLY A 167 29.13 -20.53 5.94
N GLY A 168 29.05 -19.24 5.74
CA GLY A 168 28.86 -18.64 4.43
C GLY A 168 29.08 -17.14 4.44
N LEU A 169 28.70 -16.53 3.33
CA LEU A 169 28.64 -15.09 3.19
C LEU A 169 27.34 -14.59 3.83
N LEU A 170 27.44 -13.70 4.81
CA LEU A 170 26.34 -12.86 5.27
C LEU A 170 26.37 -11.54 4.49
N ILE A 171 25.20 -11.07 4.08
CA ILE A 171 25.02 -9.80 3.39
C ILE A 171 24.12 -8.94 4.27
N TRP A 172 24.67 -7.87 4.82
CA TRP A 172 23.97 -6.93 5.67
C TRP A 172 23.51 -5.72 4.87
N GLN A 173 22.28 -5.25 5.06
CA GLN A 173 21.77 -4.01 4.45
C GLN A 173 21.53 -2.92 5.53
N THR A 174 21.80 -1.67 5.16
CA THR A 174 21.67 -0.47 6.01
C THR A 174 20.97 0.65 5.20
N PRO A 175 20.41 1.74 5.77
CA PRO A 175 20.58 2.27 7.12
C PRO A 175 19.28 2.46 7.92
N HIS A 176 18.16 1.82 7.56
CA HIS A 176 16.90 1.89 8.36
C HIS A 176 16.88 0.96 9.58
N GLY A 177 18.06 0.61 10.08
CA GLY A 177 18.32 -0.61 10.84
C GLY A 177 19.36 -1.45 10.10
N LEU A 178 20.01 -2.35 10.83
CA LEU A 178 20.86 -3.38 10.24
C LEU A 178 19.98 -4.60 9.96
N GLU A 179 19.96 -5.04 8.71
CA GLU A 179 19.13 -6.18 8.27
C GLU A 179 20.04 -7.25 7.66
N LEU A 180 19.74 -8.53 7.94
CA LEU A 180 20.42 -9.65 7.29
C LEU A 180 19.62 -10.07 6.06
N MET A 181 20.25 -10.02 4.87
CA MET A 181 19.67 -10.65 3.69
C MET A 181 19.81 -12.17 3.82
N GLN A 182 18.69 -12.85 4.03
CA GLN A 182 18.68 -14.29 4.33
C GLN A 182 18.68 -15.11 3.04
N ALA A 183 19.66 -15.99 2.84
CA ALA A 183 19.84 -16.71 1.58
C ALA A 183 18.68 -17.65 1.20
N ASP A 184 17.89 -18.09 2.18
CA ASP A 184 16.66 -18.86 1.96
C ASP A 184 15.46 -18.01 1.50
N GLY A 185 15.57 -16.68 1.64
CA GLY A 185 14.53 -15.71 1.30
C GLY A 185 13.27 -15.86 2.16
N PHE A 186 13.37 -16.38 3.39
CA PHE A 186 12.22 -16.52 4.29
C PHE A 186 11.87 -15.25 5.06
N GLY A 187 12.77 -14.28 5.17
CA GLY A 187 12.52 -13.01 5.88
C GLY A 187 12.02 -13.24 7.31
N ASN A 188 12.50 -14.31 7.94
CA ASN A 188 11.99 -14.81 9.22
C ASN A 188 12.59 -14.04 10.42
N LEU A 189 13.67 -13.28 10.21
CA LEU A 189 14.21 -12.34 11.19
C LEU A 189 13.35 -11.06 11.30
N ASP A 190 12.80 -10.61 10.18
CA ASP A 190 11.91 -9.44 10.10
C ASP A 190 10.43 -9.77 10.31
N ALA A 191 10.10 -11.06 10.49
CA ALA A 191 8.73 -11.51 10.72
C ALA A 191 8.29 -11.29 12.17
N SER A 192 6.99 -10.95 12.36
CA SER A 192 6.52 -10.64 13.71
C SER A 192 6.37 -11.85 14.63
N ALA A 193 7.03 -11.84 15.79
CA ALA A 193 6.94 -12.89 16.81
C ALA A 193 5.51 -13.09 17.34
N SER A 194 4.74 -11.99 17.43
CA SER A 194 3.35 -11.99 17.91
C SER A 194 2.34 -12.55 16.89
N GLY A 195 2.67 -12.48 15.59
CA GLY A 195 1.77 -12.88 14.51
C GLY A 195 2.07 -14.24 13.91
N ASN A 196 3.32 -14.73 14.00
CA ASN A 196 3.78 -15.87 13.21
C ASN A 196 4.98 -16.60 13.86
N SER A 197 4.92 -16.96 15.14
CA SER A 197 6.02 -17.68 15.80
C SER A 197 6.20 -19.10 15.25
N CYS A 198 7.40 -19.43 14.79
CA CYS A 198 7.70 -20.79 14.34
C CYS A 198 8.18 -21.68 15.51
N PRO A 199 7.86 -22.99 15.51
CA PRO A 199 8.56 -23.95 16.35
C PRO A 199 10.07 -23.83 16.14
N ALA A 200 10.85 -23.95 17.22
CA ALA A 200 12.32 -23.90 17.20
C ALA A 200 12.99 -24.84 16.17
N THR A 201 12.23 -25.80 15.65
CA THR A 201 12.63 -26.84 14.70
C THR A 201 12.12 -26.63 13.28
N SER A 202 11.40 -25.54 12.96
CA SER A 202 10.91 -25.29 11.60
C SER A 202 11.12 -23.84 11.15
N MET A 203 11.70 -23.68 9.96
CA MET A 203 12.08 -22.40 9.36
C MET A 203 11.27 -22.22 8.08
N TYR A 204 10.20 -21.43 8.12
CA TYR A 204 9.30 -21.23 7.00
C TYR A 204 9.16 -19.73 6.67
N LEU A 205 8.80 -19.42 5.42
CA LEU A 205 8.53 -18.07 4.96
C LEU A 205 7.48 -17.34 5.83
N GLY A 206 7.83 -16.15 6.31
CA GLY A 206 6.95 -15.28 7.08
C GLY A 206 6.73 -15.70 8.53
N CYS A 207 7.34 -16.80 8.97
CA CYS A 207 7.45 -17.16 10.39
C CYS A 207 8.54 -16.33 11.07
N SER A 208 8.37 -15.92 12.32
CA SER A 208 9.43 -15.34 13.14
C SER A 208 10.33 -16.44 13.72
N ASN A 209 11.65 -16.27 13.57
CA ASN A 209 12.68 -17.04 14.27
C ASN A 209 13.91 -16.16 14.57
N ARG A 210 14.94 -16.74 15.19
CA ARG A 210 16.18 -16.05 15.57
C ARG A 210 17.34 -16.25 14.60
N GLY A 211 17.08 -16.74 13.40
CA GLY A 211 18.08 -17.13 12.42
C GLY A 211 18.32 -18.64 12.39
N ASP A 212 18.86 -19.10 11.25
CA ASP A 212 19.00 -20.50 10.93
C ASP A 212 20.05 -20.83 9.85
N ALA A 213 20.23 -22.13 9.57
CA ALA A 213 21.25 -22.60 8.64
C ALA A 213 20.97 -22.27 7.16
N GLY A 214 19.79 -21.71 6.86
CA GLY A 214 19.38 -21.18 5.57
C GLY A 214 19.84 -19.74 5.33
N ASP A 215 20.26 -19.01 6.36
CA ASP A 215 20.60 -17.59 6.25
C ASP A 215 21.89 -17.29 5.47
N PRO A 216 23.01 -18.01 5.67
CA PRO A 216 24.26 -17.69 4.98
C PRO A 216 24.26 -18.14 3.52
N PHE A 217 24.88 -17.37 2.63
CA PHE A 217 25.06 -17.77 1.22
C PHE A 217 26.34 -18.63 1.04
N PRO A 218 26.31 -19.73 0.26
CA PRO A 218 25.12 -20.34 -0.31
C PRO A 218 24.37 -21.26 0.67
N GLY A 219 25.00 -21.57 1.82
CA GLY A 219 24.37 -22.25 2.95
C GLY A 219 23.69 -23.57 2.58
N THR A 220 22.66 -23.92 3.34
CA THR A 220 21.87 -25.15 3.12
C THR A 220 20.92 -25.06 1.92
N THR A 221 20.63 -23.86 1.43
CA THR A 221 19.74 -23.63 0.27
C THR A 221 20.47 -23.65 -1.07
N VAL A 222 21.81 -23.70 -1.05
CA VAL A 222 22.67 -23.62 -2.24
C VAL A 222 22.39 -22.34 -3.06
N ASN A 223 21.88 -21.29 -2.41
CA ASN A 223 21.59 -20.04 -3.08
C ASN A 223 22.90 -19.30 -3.39
N THR A 224 23.28 -19.24 -4.65
CA THR A 224 24.55 -18.62 -5.06
C THR A 224 24.40 -17.18 -5.53
N GLY A 225 23.21 -16.56 -5.37
CA GLY A 225 22.91 -15.25 -5.94
C GLY A 225 22.04 -14.35 -5.06
N PHE A 226 22.46 -13.10 -4.98
CA PHE A 226 21.74 -11.93 -4.51
C PHE A 226 21.71 -10.90 -5.65
N VAL A 227 20.77 -11.09 -6.57
CA VAL A 227 20.54 -10.26 -7.77
C VAL A 227 19.06 -9.87 -7.85
N PHE A 228 18.62 -9.16 -8.89
CA PHE A 228 17.24 -8.65 -8.94
C PHE A 228 16.16 -9.75 -8.99
N ARG A 229 16.43 -10.88 -9.64
CA ARG A 229 15.45 -11.99 -9.80
C ARG A 229 15.54 -13.11 -8.78
N THR A 230 16.52 -13.08 -7.88
CA THR A 230 16.62 -14.10 -6.83
C THR A 230 15.67 -13.79 -5.70
N ASN A 231 15.44 -14.78 -4.83
CA ASN A 231 14.87 -14.56 -3.51
C ASN A 231 15.95 -14.92 -2.48
N PRO A 232 16.48 -13.96 -1.69
CA PRO A 232 16.12 -12.54 -1.67
C PRO A 232 16.63 -11.79 -2.91
N ALA A 233 15.93 -10.71 -3.24
CA ALA A 233 16.27 -9.84 -4.37
C ALA A 233 17.12 -8.66 -3.90
N SER A 234 18.10 -8.22 -4.71
CA SER A 234 18.92 -7.05 -4.38
C SER A 234 18.17 -5.73 -4.60
N LEU A 235 17.32 -5.38 -3.65
CA LEU A 235 16.46 -4.20 -3.68
C LEU A 235 16.88 -3.17 -2.64
N LYS A 236 16.45 -1.93 -2.85
CA LYS A 236 16.56 -0.86 -1.85
C LYS A 236 15.42 -0.97 -0.87
N ASN A 237 15.73 -0.74 0.41
CA ASN A 237 14.73 -0.74 1.48
C ASN A 237 13.85 0.52 1.42
N SER A 238 14.33 1.61 0.82
CA SER A 238 13.58 2.86 0.72
C SER A 238 12.37 2.83 -0.21
N ASP A 239 12.48 2.16 -1.35
CA ASP A 239 11.45 2.18 -2.41
C ASP A 239 11.23 0.84 -3.13
N GLY A 240 11.94 -0.23 -2.73
CA GLY A 240 11.87 -1.53 -3.38
C GLY A 240 12.45 -1.57 -4.79
N SER A 241 13.12 -0.50 -5.25
CA SER A 241 13.78 -0.48 -6.55
C SER A 241 15.08 -1.29 -6.51
N PHE A 242 15.60 -1.66 -7.68
CA PHE A 242 16.88 -2.38 -7.76
C PHE A 242 18.02 -1.56 -7.14
N SER A 243 18.83 -2.20 -6.31
CA SER A 243 19.98 -1.58 -5.64
C SER A 243 21.08 -1.12 -6.62
N GLY A 244 21.06 -1.63 -7.86
CA GLY A 244 22.13 -1.44 -8.82
C GLY A 244 23.32 -2.37 -8.61
N VAL A 245 23.19 -3.33 -7.68
CA VAL A 245 24.22 -4.28 -7.27
C VAL A 245 23.71 -5.71 -7.55
N GLY A 246 24.56 -6.52 -8.17
CA GLY A 246 24.39 -7.97 -8.26
C GLY A 246 25.58 -8.68 -7.63
N ILE A 247 25.31 -9.61 -6.71
CA ILE A 247 26.31 -10.49 -6.11
C ILE A 247 25.93 -11.91 -6.45
N ASP A 248 26.75 -12.63 -7.21
CA ASP A 248 26.44 -14.00 -7.62
C ASP A 248 27.68 -14.88 -7.69
N PHE A 249 27.52 -16.13 -8.13
CA PHE A 249 28.56 -17.16 -8.07
C PHE A 249 29.19 -17.29 -6.67
N ILE A 250 28.38 -17.06 -5.63
CA ILE A 250 28.82 -17.12 -4.24
C ILE A 250 29.18 -18.57 -3.91
N LYS A 251 30.43 -18.81 -3.52
CA LYS A 251 30.92 -20.16 -3.23
C LYS A 251 32.05 -20.17 -2.22
N GLN A 252 32.15 -21.28 -1.50
CA GLN A 252 33.30 -21.57 -0.67
C GLN A 252 34.45 -22.11 -1.51
N VAL A 253 35.61 -21.48 -1.42
CA VAL A 253 36.85 -21.88 -2.12
C VAL A 253 37.70 -22.78 -1.24
N ILE A 254 37.77 -22.48 0.06
CA ILE A 254 38.40 -23.33 1.08
C ILE A 254 37.37 -23.56 2.17
N THR A 255 37.05 -24.82 2.45
CA THR A 255 36.05 -25.22 3.44
C THR A 255 36.30 -24.59 4.80
N ASP A 256 35.24 -24.04 5.40
CA ASP A 256 35.25 -23.30 6.66
C ASP A 256 36.27 -22.15 6.71
N ARG A 257 36.66 -21.58 5.55
CA ARG A 257 37.67 -20.51 5.50
C ARG A 257 37.39 -19.45 4.44
N THR A 258 37.72 -19.70 3.17
CA THR A 258 37.76 -18.65 2.14
C THR A 258 36.51 -18.71 1.28
N MET A 259 35.85 -17.57 1.10
CA MET A 259 34.72 -17.40 0.18
C MET A 259 35.13 -16.62 -1.07
N SER A 260 34.40 -16.82 -2.16
CA SER A 260 34.48 -16.00 -3.37
C SER A 260 33.09 -15.71 -3.92
N PHE A 261 32.94 -14.55 -4.55
CA PHE A 261 31.73 -14.10 -5.23
C PHE A 261 32.09 -13.21 -6.41
N ARG A 262 31.19 -13.09 -7.38
CA ARG A 262 31.24 -12.11 -8.45
C ARG A 262 30.35 -10.94 -8.08
N LEU A 263 30.87 -9.72 -8.28
CA LEU A 263 30.19 -8.46 -8.04
C LEU A 263 30.00 -7.72 -9.36
N GLN A 264 28.79 -7.23 -9.57
CA GLN A 264 28.40 -6.44 -10.73
C GLN A 264 27.60 -5.20 -10.31
N PHE A 265 27.99 -4.06 -10.85
CA PHE A 265 27.23 -2.81 -10.83
C PHE A 265 26.61 -2.58 -12.20
N GLY A 266 25.34 -2.20 -12.21
CA GLY A 266 24.66 -1.90 -13.46
C GLY A 266 23.20 -1.52 -13.31
N SER A 267 22.53 -1.39 -14.44
CA SER A 267 21.10 -1.10 -14.54
C SER A 267 20.37 -2.28 -15.15
N LEU A 268 19.09 -2.44 -14.78
CA LEU A 268 18.27 -3.52 -15.31
C LEU A 268 18.02 -3.34 -16.82
N THR A 269 18.11 -4.45 -17.55
CA THR A 269 17.46 -4.58 -18.85
C THR A 269 15.98 -4.85 -18.64
N VAL A 270 15.13 -4.03 -19.26
CA VAL A 270 13.68 -4.14 -19.21
C VAL A 270 13.16 -4.49 -20.60
N ALA A 271 12.45 -5.59 -20.75
CA ALA A 271 11.75 -5.93 -21.99
C ALA A 271 10.24 -6.05 -21.71
N ARG A 272 9.43 -5.33 -22.48
CA ARG A 272 7.96 -5.32 -22.30
C ARG A 272 7.23 -4.99 -23.59
N ALA A 273 5.95 -5.25 -23.60
CA ALA A 273 5.03 -4.66 -24.56
C ALA A 273 4.66 -3.21 -24.18
N SER A 274 4.24 -2.40 -25.15
CA SER A 274 3.68 -1.07 -24.91
C SER A 274 2.37 -1.13 -24.12
N ASP A 275 1.68 -2.26 -24.19
CA ASP A 275 0.57 -2.64 -23.33
C ASP A 275 1.00 -3.87 -22.50
N THR A 276 1.25 -3.67 -21.20
CA THR A 276 1.84 -4.70 -20.33
C THR A 276 0.86 -5.80 -19.93
N ALA A 277 -0.41 -5.72 -20.35
CA ALA A 277 -1.33 -6.85 -20.25
C ALA A 277 -0.99 -7.96 -21.26
N ALA A 278 -0.34 -7.60 -22.38
CA ALA A 278 0.25 -8.56 -23.30
C ALA A 278 1.59 -9.09 -22.75
N THR A 279 2.03 -10.23 -23.28
CA THR A 279 3.28 -10.87 -22.88
C THR A 279 4.32 -10.86 -23.99
N ILE A 280 5.58 -10.71 -23.61
CA ILE A 280 6.75 -10.91 -24.46
C ILE A 280 7.40 -12.24 -24.12
N GLN A 281 8.11 -12.82 -25.08
CA GLN A 281 9.03 -13.92 -24.85
C GLN A 281 10.43 -13.34 -24.62
N PHE A 282 11.09 -13.78 -23.57
CA PHE A 282 12.50 -13.52 -23.32
C PHE A 282 13.19 -14.86 -23.10
N ASP A 283 14.18 -15.13 -23.93
CA ASP A 283 14.76 -16.44 -24.15
C ASP A 283 13.66 -17.48 -24.46
N THR A 284 13.34 -18.36 -23.52
CA THR A 284 12.30 -19.38 -23.65
C THR A 284 11.07 -19.12 -22.77
N ALA A 285 11.11 -18.08 -21.94
CA ALA A 285 10.09 -17.80 -20.93
C ALA A 285 9.23 -16.59 -21.32
N THR A 286 7.99 -16.58 -20.83
CA THR A 286 7.01 -15.55 -21.12
C THR A 286 6.87 -14.59 -19.95
N TYR A 287 6.87 -13.29 -20.23
CA TYR A 287 6.78 -12.24 -19.21
C TYR A 287 5.81 -11.14 -19.65
N ASN A 288 5.03 -10.58 -18.72
CA ASN A 288 4.36 -9.29 -18.93
C ASN A 288 5.39 -8.16 -19.00
N VAL A 289 6.36 -8.20 -18.09
CA VAL A 289 7.53 -7.33 -18.06
C VAL A 289 8.72 -8.15 -17.56
N PHE A 290 9.75 -8.27 -18.38
CA PHE A 290 11.03 -8.85 -17.99
C PHE A 290 11.92 -7.74 -17.43
N ARG A 291 12.60 -7.99 -16.30
CA ARG A 291 13.58 -7.08 -15.70
C ARG A 291 14.69 -7.87 -15.01
N ASP A 292 15.96 -7.60 -15.34
CA ASP A 292 17.14 -8.11 -14.61
C ASP A 292 18.44 -7.46 -15.06
N LEU A 293 19.48 -7.70 -14.27
CA LEU A 293 20.85 -7.36 -14.64
C LEU A 293 21.40 -8.46 -15.55
N LEU A 294 21.69 -8.11 -16.81
CA LEU A 294 22.25 -9.06 -17.77
C LEU A 294 23.78 -8.98 -17.74
N ASP A 295 24.43 -10.12 -17.94
CA ASP A 295 25.88 -10.20 -18.10
C ASP A 295 26.34 -9.39 -19.32
N GLN A 296 27.44 -8.65 -19.16
CA GLN A 296 28.00 -7.88 -20.26
C GLN A 296 28.40 -8.81 -21.41
N GLY A 297 27.81 -8.63 -22.59
CA GLY A 297 28.09 -9.43 -23.77
C GLY A 297 27.37 -10.78 -23.83
N SER A 298 26.49 -11.11 -22.88
CA SER A 298 25.65 -12.31 -22.97
C SER A 298 24.69 -12.22 -24.16
N THR A 299 24.25 -13.37 -24.67
CA THR A 299 23.32 -13.44 -25.82
C THR A 299 21.96 -13.89 -25.35
N HIS A 300 20.91 -13.14 -25.69
CA HIS A 300 19.53 -13.43 -25.30
C HIS A 300 18.59 -13.31 -26.50
N THR A 301 17.45 -13.99 -26.46
CA THR A 301 16.40 -13.87 -27.49
C THR A 301 15.22 -13.09 -26.94
N VAL A 302 14.60 -12.25 -27.76
CA VAL A 302 13.36 -11.55 -27.45
C VAL A 302 12.35 -11.80 -28.54
N GLY A 303 11.08 -11.96 -28.17
CA GLY A 303 10.01 -12.34 -29.09
C GLY A 303 8.65 -11.84 -28.67
N PHE A 304 7.70 -11.82 -29.61
CA PHE A 304 6.30 -11.57 -29.33
C PHE A 304 5.39 -12.50 -30.14
N GLY A 305 4.43 -13.16 -29.48
CA GLY A 305 3.38 -13.90 -30.17
C GLY A 305 2.31 -12.95 -30.70
N SER A 306 2.25 -12.70 -32.01
CA SER A 306 1.23 -11.81 -32.58
C SER A 306 -0.17 -12.44 -32.56
N GLY A 307 -1.21 -11.65 -32.29
CA GLY A 307 -2.59 -12.13 -32.16
C GLY A 307 -2.95 -12.62 -30.75
N GLN A 308 -2.14 -12.31 -29.73
CA GLN A 308 -2.47 -12.57 -28.32
C GLN A 308 -3.83 -11.96 -27.95
N VAL A 309 -4.61 -12.69 -27.16
CA VAL A 309 -5.92 -12.24 -26.66
C VAL A 309 -5.86 -12.15 -25.13
N SER A 310 -6.46 -11.12 -24.57
CA SER A 310 -6.59 -10.93 -23.12
C SER A 310 -7.33 -12.08 -22.46
N SER A 311 -7.13 -12.26 -21.15
CA SER A 311 -7.78 -13.32 -20.36
C SER A 311 -9.31 -13.25 -20.39
N ASP A 312 -9.89 -12.06 -20.51
CA ASP A 312 -11.33 -11.83 -20.66
C ASP A 312 -11.86 -12.05 -22.09
N GLY A 313 -10.98 -12.34 -23.05
CA GLY A 313 -11.33 -12.59 -24.44
C GLY A 313 -11.77 -11.35 -25.20
N ARG A 314 -11.51 -10.14 -24.69
CA ARG A 314 -12.08 -8.88 -25.24
C ARG A 314 -11.07 -7.92 -25.87
N THR A 315 -9.79 -8.08 -25.63
CA THR A 315 -8.72 -7.29 -26.27
C THR A 315 -7.78 -8.22 -27.02
N ARG A 316 -7.36 -7.83 -28.22
CA ARG A 316 -6.39 -8.58 -29.01
C ARG A 316 -5.23 -7.68 -29.42
N TRP A 317 -4.00 -8.19 -29.30
CA TRP A 317 -2.77 -7.48 -29.59
C TRP A 317 -2.03 -8.04 -30.79
N TYR A 318 -1.51 -7.15 -31.63
CA TYR A 318 -0.67 -7.47 -32.76
C TYR A 318 0.65 -6.73 -32.66
N PHE A 319 1.75 -7.44 -32.93
CA PHE A 319 3.08 -6.85 -32.97
C PHE A 319 3.17 -5.83 -34.11
N SER A 320 3.75 -4.67 -33.83
CA SER A 320 4.08 -3.65 -34.84
C SER A 320 5.59 -3.53 -35.04
N SER A 321 6.34 -3.29 -33.96
CA SER A 321 7.80 -3.12 -34.01
C SER A 321 8.42 -3.25 -32.63
N TRP A 322 9.71 -3.55 -32.57
CA TRP A 322 10.52 -3.35 -31.37
C TRP A 322 11.17 -1.96 -31.40
N SER A 323 11.44 -1.38 -30.23
CA SER A 323 12.07 -0.06 -30.11
C SER A 323 13.51 0.01 -30.63
N ASP A 324 14.17 -1.14 -30.80
CA ASP A 324 15.49 -1.26 -31.43
C ASP A 324 15.43 -1.58 -32.94
N GLY A 325 14.22 -1.67 -33.51
CA GLY A 325 14.00 -1.99 -34.92
C GLY A 325 14.19 -3.47 -35.27
N GLY A 326 14.40 -4.36 -34.28
CA GLY A 326 14.55 -5.78 -34.49
C GLY A 326 13.28 -6.47 -35.03
N ALA A 327 13.45 -7.66 -35.61
CA ALA A 327 12.34 -8.49 -36.09
C ALA A 327 11.44 -8.97 -34.92
N ILE A 328 10.23 -9.47 -35.20
CA ILE A 328 9.28 -9.91 -34.15
C ILE A 328 9.91 -10.86 -33.12
N SER A 329 10.84 -11.72 -33.57
CA SER A 329 11.75 -12.48 -32.74
C SER A 329 13.18 -12.28 -33.24
N HIS A 330 14.10 -11.92 -32.35
CA HIS A 330 15.50 -11.67 -32.67
C HIS A 330 16.39 -11.75 -31.41
N THR A 331 17.70 -11.66 -31.61
CA THR A 331 18.70 -11.73 -30.54
C THR A 331 19.14 -10.34 -30.10
N ILE A 332 19.32 -10.17 -28.79
CA ILE A 332 19.92 -8.98 -28.16
C ILE A 332 21.18 -9.37 -27.38
N THR A 333 22.02 -8.38 -27.11
CA THR A 333 23.24 -8.54 -26.31
C THR A 333 23.04 -7.92 -24.93
N GLY A 334 23.35 -8.66 -23.87
CA GLY A 334 23.33 -8.18 -22.49
C GLY A 334 24.32 -7.04 -22.27
N SER A 335 23.90 -6.07 -21.45
CA SER A 335 24.68 -4.88 -21.14
C SER A 335 24.44 -4.46 -19.69
N LEU A 336 25.52 -4.16 -18.97
CA LEU A 336 25.43 -3.64 -17.61
C LEU A 336 24.91 -2.20 -17.57
N ALA A 337 24.91 -1.49 -18.69
CA ALA A 337 24.21 -0.21 -18.82
C ALA A 337 22.68 -0.37 -18.78
N GLY A 338 22.17 -1.61 -18.90
CA GLY A 338 20.74 -1.89 -18.99
C GLY A 338 20.11 -1.26 -20.22
N GLY A 339 18.80 -1.03 -20.14
CA GLY A 339 18.03 -0.41 -21.22
C GLY A 339 16.57 -0.83 -21.17
N THR A 340 15.73 -0.16 -21.96
CA THR A 340 14.33 -0.55 -22.12
C THR A 340 14.04 -0.90 -23.57
N LEU A 341 13.67 -2.15 -23.79
CA LEU A 341 13.18 -2.68 -25.06
C LEU A 341 11.65 -2.76 -25.00
N THR A 342 10.98 -2.07 -25.93
CA THR A 342 9.51 -2.02 -25.98
C THR A 342 8.98 -2.58 -27.29
N ALA A 343 8.11 -3.60 -27.22
CA ALA A 343 7.30 -4.04 -28.35
C ALA A 343 6.09 -3.13 -28.50
N SER A 344 6.07 -2.31 -29.54
CA SER A 344 4.91 -1.49 -29.91
C SER A 344 3.80 -2.38 -30.47
N LEU A 345 2.59 -2.22 -29.94
CA LEU A 345 1.45 -3.07 -30.29
C LEU A 345 0.32 -2.26 -30.95
N ALA A 346 -0.29 -2.87 -31.97
CA ALA A 346 -1.62 -2.52 -32.44
C ALA A 346 -2.66 -3.31 -31.64
N ARG A 347 -3.84 -2.73 -31.42
CA ARG A 347 -4.92 -3.33 -30.63
C ARG A 347 -6.21 -3.45 -31.42
N GLN A 348 -6.99 -4.46 -31.07
CA GLN A 348 -8.38 -4.61 -31.46
C GLN A 348 -9.22 -4.90 -30.23
N PHE A 349 -10.45 -4.41 -30.21
CA PHE A 349 -11.37 -4.55 -29.10
C PHE A 349 -12.66 -5.23 -29.54
N LYS A 350 -13.19 -6.09 -28.68
CA LYS A 350 -14.42 -6.80 -28.93
C LYS A 350 -15.63 -5.87 -28.75
N LEU A 351 -16.49 -5.81 -29.76
CA LEU A 351 -17.77 -5.09 -29.69
C LEU A 351 -18.89 -6.11 -29.50
N ILE A 352 -19.60 -5.98 -28.38
CA ILE A 352 -20.83 -6.73 -28.12
C ILE A 352 -21.97 -5.73 -27.98
N ALA A 353 -23.03 -5.91 -28.75
CA ALA A 353 -24.25 -5.13 -28.61
C ALA A 353 -25.48 -6.02 -28.69
N THR A 354 -26.37 -5.87 -27.73
CA THR A 354 -27.63 -6.62 -27.63
C THR A 354 -28.81 -5.65 -27.63
N ALA A 355 -30.02 -6.19 -27.78
CA ALA A 355 -31.27 -5.45 -27.69
C ALA A 355 -32.17 -6.10 -26.64
N THR A 356 -32.90 -5.30 -25.86
CA THR A 356 -34.02 -5.84 -25.08
C THR A 356 -35.16 -6.25 -26.03
N SER A 357 -36.15 -6.97 -25.51
CA SER A 357 -37.37 -7.30 -26.26
C SER A 357 -38.00 -6.04 -26.87
N GLY A 358 -38.43 -6.14 -28.14
CA GLY A 358 -39.15 -5.05 -28.83
C GLY A 358 -38.30 -4.20 -29.77
N GLY A 359 -37.08 -4.61 -30.09
CA GLY A 359 -36.30 -4.01 -31.19
C GLY A 359 -35.10 -4.85 -31.59
N THR A 360 -34.33 -4.32 -32.53
CA THR A 360 -33.03 -4.87 -32.94
C THR A 360 -31.98 -3.77 -32.94
N VAL A 361 -30.71 -4.16 -32.92
CA VAL A 361 -29.57 -3.24 -33.06
C VAL A 361 -28.74 -3.71 -34.24
N THR A 362 -28.35 -2.77 -35.09
CA THR A 362 -27.45 -3.01 -36.23
C THR A 362 -26.24 -2.08 -36.15
N ALA A 363 -25.15 -2.47 -36.82
CA ALA A 363 -23.98 -1.64 -37.02
C ALA A 363 -23.92 -1.14 -38.48
N ASP A 364 -23.21 -0.03 -38.72
CA ASP A 364 -22.95 0.55 -40.05
C ASP A 364 -22.26 -0.39 -41.05
N THR A 365 -21.57 -1.40 -40.55
CA THR A 365 -20.79 -2.38 -41.30
C THR A 365 -21.20 -3.79 -40.87
N ALA A 366 -20.84 -4.80 -41.67
CA ALA A 366 -21.10 -6.22 -41.36
C ALA A 366 -20.22 -6.73 -40.20
N ILE A 367 -20.25 -6.04 -39.06
CA ILE A 367 -19.66 -6.45 -37.79
C ILE A 367 -20.67 -7.35 -37.10
N ASN A 368 -20.20 -8.53 -36.69
CA ASN A 368 -20.98 -9.40 -35.85
C ASN A 368 -20.99 -8.86 -34.40
N LEU A 369 -22.11 -8.28 -34.00
CA LEU A 369 -22.35 -7.72 -32.66
C LEU A 369 -22.41 -8.76 -31.54
N SER A 370 -22.26 -10.06 -31.85
CA SER A 370 -22.02 -11.10 -30.84
C SER A 370 -20.55 -11.20 -30.40
N GLY A 371 -19.63 -10.45 -31.03
CA GLY A 371 -18.27 -10.32 -30.52
C GLY A 371 -17.14 -10.28 -31.53
N ASP A 372 -17.29 -9.61 -32.67
CA ASP A 372 -16.15 -9.34 -33.55
C ASP A 372 -15.13 -8.39 -32.90
N PHE A 373 -13.86 -8.56 -33.28
CA PHE A 373 -12.78 -7.65 -32.90
C PHE A 373 -12.69 -6.50 -33.90
N VAL A 374 -12.72 -5.27 -33.39
CA VAL A 374 -12.67 -4.06 -34.18
C VAL A 374 -11.37 -3.29 -33.85
N PRO A 375 -10.60 -2.80 -34.84
CA PRO A 375 -9.36 -2.06 -34.61
C PRO A 375 -9.52 -0.85 -33.70
N ASP A 376 -8.49 -0.57 -32.90
CA ASP A 376 -8.39 0.61 -32.03
C ASP A 376 -8.65 1.90 -32.84
N ARG A 377 -9.45 2.80 -32.26
CA ARG A 377 -9.94 4.08 -32.81
C ARG A 377 -10.81 3.99 -34.06
N ARG A 378 -11.14 2.80 -34.57
CA ARG A 378 -12.16 2.70 -35.62
C ARG A 378 -13.52 3.10 -35.05
N ALA A 379 -14.16 4.09 -35.67
CA ALA A 379 -15.53 4.46 -35.32
C ALA A 379 -16.52 3.40 -35.83
N VAL A 380 -17.48 3.01 -35.00
CA VAL A 380 -18.61 2.13 -35.35
C VAL A 380 -19.91 2.84 -34.99
N GLN A 381 -20.83 2.97 -35.93
CA GLN A 381 -22.16 3.51 -35.65
C GLN A 381 -23.14 2.38 -35.34
N LEU A 382 -23.85 2.49 -34.23
CA LEU A 382 -24.94 1.60 -33.84
C LEU A 382 -26.28 2.30 -34.01
N THR A 383 -27.22 1.60 -34.67
CA THR A 383 -28.58 2.07 -34.89
C THR A 383 -29.58 1.10 -34.27
N PRO A 384 -30.46 1.54 -33.35
CA PRO A 384 -31.56 0.76 -32.83
C PRO A 384 -32.77 0.88 -33.76
N THR A 385 -33.44 -0.24 -34.03
CA THR A 385 -34.69 -0.28 -34.79
C THR A 385 -35.80 -0.84 -33.90
N PRO A 386 -36.72 0.00 -33.38
CA PRO A 386 -37.86 -0.46 -32.59
C PRO A 386 -38.83 -1.33 -33.42
N SER A 387 -39.58 -2.19 -32.74
CA SER A 387 -40.58 -3.09 -33.32
C SER A 387 -41.75 -3.28 -32.36
N GLY A 388 -42.89 -3.78 -32.85
CA GLY A 388 -44.05 -4.08 -32.01
C GLY A 388 -44.68 -2.87 -31.30
N GLY A 389 -44.49 -1.66 -31.85
CA GLY A 389 -45.04 -0.41 -31.28
C GLY A 389 -44.27 0.14 -30.08
N LEU A 390 -43.10 -0.41 -29.75
CA LEU A 390 -42.23 0.13 -28.70
C LEU A 390 -41.33 1.26 -29.23
N HIS A 391 -40.75 2.00 -28.31
CA HIS A 391 -39.84 3.11 -28.55
C HIS A 391 -38.43 2.77 -28.07
N PHE A 392 -37.43 3.42 -28.64
CA PHE A 392 -36.05 3.31 -28.18
C PHE A 392 -35.84 4.16 -26.92
N CYS A 393 -35.30 3.56 -25.86
CA CYS A 393 -35.16 4.16 -24.54
C CYS A 393 -33.71 4.36 -24.10
N GLY A 394 -32.82 4.44 -25.07
CA GLY A 394 -31.42 4.70 -24.84
C GLY A 394 -30.55 3.45 -24.74
N TRP A 395 -29.25 3.71 -24.78
CA TRP A 395 -28.18 2.75 -24.65
C TRP A 395 -27.73 2.65 -23.19
N THR A 396 -27.44 1.44 -22.74
CA THR A 396 -26.80 1.17 -21.45
C THR A 396 -25.63 0.19 -21.61
N GLY A 397 -24.63 0.27 -20.73
CA GLY A 397 -23.52 -0.70 -20.65
C GLY A 397 -22.14 -0.10 -20.91
N SER A 398 -21.09 -0.85 -20.55
CA SER A 398 -19.68 -0.43 -20.42
C SER A 398 -19.48 0.83 -19.57
N ASP A 399 -19.83 1.97 -20.11
CA ASP A 399 -19.70 3.33 -19.56
C ASP A 399 -20.62 4.32 -20.31
N THR A 400 -21.46 3.81 -21.21
CA THR A 400 -22.27 4.58 -22.12
C THR A 400 -23.72 4.54 -21.66
N THR A 401 -24.25 5.72 -21.32
CA THR A 401 -25.66 5.93 -20.98
C THR A 401 -26.15 7.16 -21.73
N THR A 402 -26.90 6.94 -22.81
CA THR A 402 -27.44 8.03 -23.64
C THR A 402 -28.79 7.64 -24.23
N THR A 403 -29.63 8.63 -24.51
CA THR A 403 -30.90 8.46 -25.21
C THR A 403 -30.77 8.66 -26.73
N ASP A 404 -29.56 8.95 -27.25
CA ASP A 404 -29.34 9.18 -28.68
C ASP A 404 -29.61 7.92 -29.51
N SER A 405 -30.45 8.07 -30.55
CA SER A 405 -30.83 6.98 -31.44
C SER A 405 -29.75 6.61 -32.47
N LEU A 406 -28.67 7.38 -32.58
CA LEU A 406 -27.48 7.02 -33.36
C LEU A 406 -26.26 7.15 -32.46
N LEU A 407 -25.63 6.02 -32.14
CA LEU A 407 -24.46 6.01 -31.26
C LEU A 407 -23.19 5.78 -32.07
N THR A 408 -22.24 6.73 -32.03
CA THR A 408 -20.92 6.58 -32.65
C THR A 408 -19.90 6.17 -31.61
N LEU A 409 -19.34 4.97 -31.74
CA LEU A 409 -18.38 4.39 -30.81
C LEU A 409 -16.97 4.45 -31.39
N PRO A 410 -16.07 5.31 -30.87
CA PRO A 410 -14.65 5.20 -31.19
C PRO A 410 -14.11 3.98 -30.42
N MET A 411 -13.83 2.86 -31.11
CA MET A 411 -13.38 1.62 -30.48
C MET A 411 -12.04 1.81 -29.73
N GLN A 412 -12.07 2.27 -28.49
CA GLN A 412 -10.89 2.59 -27.66
C GLN A 412 -10.68 1.60 -26.51
N HIS A 413 -11.72 0.81 -26.22
CA HIS A 413 -11.75 -0.30 -25.28
C HIS A 413 -12.85 -1.27 -25.71
N PRO A 414 -12.99 -2.44 -25.08
CA PRO A 414 -14.12 -3.32 -25.33
C PRO A 414 -15.46 -2.68 -24.95
N TYR A 415 -16.46 -2.84 -25.80
CA TYR A 415 -17.82 -2.36 -25.55
C TYR A 415 -18.78 -3.52 -25.34
N THR A 416 -19.67 -3.39 -24.36
CA THR A 416 -20.83 -4.26 -24.16
C THR A 416 -22.03 -3.39 -23.88
N LEU A 417 -22.88 -3.26 -24.89
CA LEU A 417 -23.99 -2.31 -24.90
C LEU A 417 -25.32 -3.03 -25.07
N THR A 418 -26.37 -2.44 -24.49
CA THR A 418 -27.75 -2.86 -24.66
C THR A 418 -28.55 -1.70 -25.22
N GLY A 419 -29.17 -1.90 -26.38
CA GLY A 419 -30.22 -1.03 -26.89
C GLY A 419 -31.52 -1.35 -26.18
N ASN A 420 -32.04 -0.41 -25.39
CA ASN A 420 -33.24 -0.64 -24.59
C ASN A 420 -34.48 -0.17 -25.34
N PHE A 421 -35.54 -0.96 -25.26
CA PHE A 421 -36.84 -0.71 -25.89
C PHE A 421 -37.96 -0.87 -24.86
N GLY A 422 -38.97 -0.01 -24.95
CA GLY A 422 -40.02 0.09 -23.95
C GLY A 422 -41.21 0.92 -24.44
N THR A 423 -42.19 1.10 -23.57
CA THR A 423 -43.37 1.93 -23.86
C THR A 423 -43.11 3.40 -23.52
N SER A 424 -43.95 4.31 -23.99
CA SER A 424 -43.89 5.72 -23.58
C SER A 424 -43.91 5.90 -22.05
N ALA A 425 -43.09 6.81 -21.55
CA ALA A 425 -43.02 7.14 -20.14
C ALA A 425 -44.16 8.10 -19.76
N THR A 426 -44.92 7.73 -18.73
CA THR A 426 -45.98 8.59 -18.16
C THR A 426 -45.68 8.86 -16.70
N ILE A 427 -45.63 10.14 -16.31
CA ILE A 427 -45.47 10.52 -14.90
C ILE A 427 -46.71 10.10 -14.11
N THR A 428 -46.55 9.27 -13.08
CA THR A 428 -47.63 8.79 -12.21
C THR A 428 -47.71 9.54 -10.89
N SER A 429 -46.62 10.21 -10.52
CA SER A 429 -46.54 11.09 -9.37
C SER A 429 -47.60 12.19 -9.37
N ALA A 430 -48.31 12.35 -8.26
CA ALA A 430 -49.29 13.42 -8.07
C ALA A 430 -48.62 14.80 -8.12
N ASN A 431 -49.39 15.80 -8.59
CA ASN A 431 -48.90 17.17 -8.78
C ASN A 431 -48.50 17.84 -7.45
N ALA A 432 -49.27 17.63 -6.38
CA ALA A 432 -48.90 18.08 -5.05
C ALA A 432 -47.91 17.10 -4.41
N ARG A 433 -46.72 17.59 -4.04
CA ARG A 433 -45.68 16.81 -3.36
C ARG A 433 -45.85 16.88 -1.84
N PRO A 434 -45.33 15.90 -1.08
CA PRO A 434 -45.31 15.98 0.39
C PRO A 434 -44.70 17.31 0.85
N ASN A 435 -45.32 17.96 1.83
CA ASN A 435 -44.83 19.24 2.36
C ASN A 435 -43.45 19.07 3.00
N GLY A 436 -42.57 20.04 2.77
CA GLY A 436 -41.28 20.12 3.45
C GLY A 436 -41.34 21.01 4.70
N VAL A 437 -40.37 20.85 5.58
CA VAL A 437 -40.12 21.75 6.71
C VAL A 437 -38.74 22.34 6.54
N MET A 438 -38.60 23.66 6.66
CA MET A 438 -37.30 24.34 6.54
C MET A 438 -36.30 23.78 7.57
N GLY A 439 -35.06 23.52 7.14
CA GLY A 439 -34.02 22.91 7.99
C GLY A 439 -34.13 21.39 8.17
N ALA A 440 -35.30 20.79 7.93
CA ALA A 440 -35.49 19.35 8.00
C ALA A 440 -35.04 18.63 6.72
N THR A 441 -34.64 17.36 6.86
CA THR A 441 -34.30 16.54 5.69
C THR A 441 -35.54 16.33 4.82
N TYR A 442 -35.47 16.73 3.56
CA TYR A 442 -36.48 16.43 2.56
C TYR A 442 -35.99 15.30 1.65
N GLY A 443 -36.85 14.32 1.40
CA GLY A 443 -36.60 13.22 0.48
C GLY A 443 -37.90 12.76 -0.13
N ASP A 444 -38.03 12.91 -1.44
CA ASP A 444 -39.21 12.53 -2.18
C ASP A 444 -38.83 12.02 -3.57
N THR A 445 -39.57 11.05 -4.09
CA THR A 445 -39.23 10.36 -5.35
C THR A 445 -40.35 10.51 -6.35
N LEU A 446 -40.02 11.09 -7.50
CA LEU A 446 -40.89 11.14 -8.67
C LEU A 446 -40.92 9.75 -9.34
N ARG A 447 -42.10 9.37 -9.80
CA ARG A 447 -42.36 8.05 -10.38
C ARG A 447 -43.03 8.18 -11.74
N ILE A 448 -42.69 7.25 -12.62
CA ILE A 448 -43.31 7.04 -13.93
C ILE A 448 -43.86 5.62 -14.02
N SER A 449 -44.75 5.40 -14.98
CA SER A 449 -45.13 4.09 -15.51
C SER A 449 -44.80 4.03 -17.00
N GLY A 450 -44.55 2.84 -17.53
CA GLY A 450 -43.95 2.70 -18.86
C GLY A 450 -42.50 3.16 -18.85
N GLY A 451 -42.00 3.64 -19.98
CA GLY A 451 -40.57 3.87 -20.16
C GLY A 451 -39.80 2.56 -20.30
N GLY A 452 -38.49 2.67 -20.13
CA GLY A 452 -37.54 1.56 -20.23
C GLY A 452 -36.11 2.09 -20.26
N GLY A 453 -35.12 1.21 -20.09
CA GLY A 453 -33.72 1.57 -20.25
C GLY A 453 -33.25 2.74 -19.38
N VAL A 454 -32.72 3.78 -20.03
CA VAL A 454 -32.21 4.98 -19.37
C VAL A 454 -33.39 5.86 -18.94
N THR A 455 -33.36 6.39 -17.72
CA THR A 455 -34.37 7.35 -17.24
C THR A 455 -33.67 8.52 -16.55
N ILE A 456 -33.80 9.71 -17.13
CA ILE A 456 -33.11 10.93 -16.65
C ILE A 456 -34.15 12.00 -16.35
N TRP A 457 -34.18 12.46 -15.10
CA TRP A 457 -34.99 13.57 -14.64
C TRP A 457 -34.21 14.88 -14.64
N SER A 458 -34.90 15.96 -14.98
CA SER A 458 -34.38 17.33 -14.89
C SER A 458 -35.50 18.32 -14.56
N VAL A 459 -35.14 19.46 -13.98
CA VAL A 459 -36.06 20.59 -13.84
C VAL A 459 -35.91 21.47 -15.07
N THR A 460 -37.00 21.65 -15.80
CA THR A 460 -37.03 22.39 -17.09
C THR A 460 -37.83 23.69 -17.01
N GLY A 461 -38.55 23.91 -15.91
CA GLY A 461 -39.31 25.15 -15.67
C GLY A 461 -39.54 25.39 -14.18
N GLY A 462 -39.72 26.65 -13.79
CA GLY A 462 -39.84 27.05 -12.39
C GLY A 462 -38.57 26.79 -11.58
N ALA A 463 -38.71 26.72 -10.25
CA ALA A 463 -37.58 26.45 -9.36
C ALA A 463 -38.02 25.62 -8.15
N LEU A 464 -37.15 24.71 -7.72
CA LEU A 464 -37.26 24.04 -6.42
C LEU A 464 -37.00 25.05 -5.28
N PRO A 465 -37.51 24.81 -4.06
CA PRO A 465 -37.10 25.55 -2.89
C PRO A 465 -35.58 25.56 -2.75
N GLN A 466 -34.99 26.69 -2.36
CA GLN A 466 -33.55 26.80 -2.15
C GLN A 466 -33.07 25.71 -1.19
N GLY A 467 -31.96 25.04 -1.52
CA GLY A 467 -31.41 23.93 -0.73
C GLY A 467 -31.98 22.54 -1.08
N LEU A 468 -32.97 22.47 -1.98
CA LEU A 468 -33.39 21.22 -2.62
C LEU A 468 -32.87 21.10 -4.05
N ALA A 469 -32.60 19.87 -4.47
CA ALA A 469 -32.25 19.53 -5.84
C ALA A 469 -32.99 18.27 -6.30
N LEU A 470 -33.28 18.19 -7.60
CA LEU A 470 -33.76 16.97 -8.26
C LEU A 470 -32.56 16.21 -8.82
N SER A 471 -32.36 14.97 -8.38
CA SER A 471 -31.38 14.07 -8.97
C SER A 471 -31.83 13.57 -10.35
N ALA A 472 -30.88 13.13 -11.17
CA ALA A 472 -31.17 12.46 -12.44
C ALA A 472 -32.03 11.19 -12.27
N SER A 473 -31.99 10.56 -11.09
CA SER A 473 -32.83 9.39 -10.74
C SER A 473 -34.26 9.75 -10.30
N GLY A 474 -34.62 11.04 -10.29
CA GLY A 474 -35.97 11.48 -9.94
C GLY A 474 -36.19 11.73 -8.44
N VAL A 475 -35.13 11.86 -7.65
CA VAL A 475 -35.21 12.13 -6.21
C VAL A 475 -35.06 13.62 -5.94
N VAL A 476 -36.09 14.24 -5.39
CA VAL A 476 -36.02 15.59 -4.84
C VAL A 476 -35.53 15.48 -3.41
N SER A 477 -34.36 16.05 -3.11
CA SER A 477 -33.77 15.93 -1.78
C SER A 477 -32.92 17.13 -1.39
N GLY A 478 -32.66 17.25 -0.08
CA GLY A 478 -31.84 18.30 0.51
C GLY A 478 -32.46 18.88 1.77
N PHE A 479 -32.03 20.07 2.16
CA PHE A 479 -32.58 20.82 3.29
C PHE A 479 -33.19 22.11 2.76
N PRO A 480 -34.53 22.27 2.77
CA PRO A 480 -35.15 23.51 2.34
C PRO A 480 -34.66 24.68 3.20
N ARG A 481 -34.30 25.79 2.54
CA ARG A 481 -33.77 27.03 3.16
C ARG A 481 -34.76 28.19 3.10
N GLN A 482 -35.92 27.99 2.48
CA GLN A 482 -36.92 29.04 2.30
C GLN A 482 -38.33 28.47 2.46
N THR A 483 -39.17 29.16 3.21
CA THR A 483 -40.60 28.83 3.36
C THR A 483 -41.44 29.41 2.23
N GLY A 484 -42.59 28.80 1.96
CA GLY A 484 -43.52 29.24 0.92
C GLY A 484 -43.99 28.10 0.02
N ASN A 485 -44.75 28.45 -1.01
CA ASN A 485 -45.24 27.52 -2.01
C ASN A 485 -44.42 27.66 -3.29
N PHE A 486 -43.83 26.57 -3.73
CA PHE A 486 -42.96 26.50 -4.90
C PHE A 486 -43.63 25.68 -5.99
N SER A 487 -43.43 26.09 -7.25
CA SER A 487 -43.91 25.40 -8.44
C SER A 487 -42.74 25.15 -9.38
N TYR A 488 -42.56 23.90 -9.81
CA TYR A 488 -41.49 23.49 -10.70
C TYR A 488 -42.00 22.44 -11.70
N THR A 489 -41.51 22.51 -12.93
CA THR A 489 -41.77 21.52 -13.97
C THR A 489 -40.59 20.57 -14.02
N ALA A 490 -40.86 19.30 -13.76
CA ALA A 490 -39.88 18.24 -13.96
C ALA A 490 -40.18 17.50 -15.28
N THR A 491 -39.12 17.30 -16.06
CA THR A 491 -39.14 16.51 -17.29
C THR A 491 -38.35 15.23 -17.07
N VAL A 492 -38.94 14.11 -17.46
CA VAL A 492 -38.28 12.81 -17.54
C VAL A 492 -38.03 12.48 -19.00
N SER A 493 -36.79 12.10 -19.32
CA SER A 493 -36.42 11.50 -20.60
C SER A 493 -36.16 10.01 -20.38
N SER A 494 -36.89 9.17 -21.09
CA SER A 494 -36.69 7.72 -21.13
C SER A 494 -36.79 7.22 -22.57
N CYS A 495 -37.85 6.49 -22.92
CA CYS A 495 -38.19 6.16 -24.32
C CYS A 495 -38.62 7.37 -25.13
N ASP A 496 -39.20 8.34 -24.44
CA ASP A 496 -39.67 9.63 -24.90
C ASP A 496 -39.55 10.63 -23.75
N THR A 497 -39.94 11.89 -24.01
CA THR A 497 -39.93 12.95 -23.00
C THR A 497 -41.34 13.17 -22.44
N SER A 498 -41.47 13.15 -21.12
CA SER A 498 -42.71 13.48 -20.41
C SER A 498 -42.46 14.59 -19.39
N SER A 499 -43.38 15.55 -19.27
CA SER A 499 -43.22 16.70 -18.37
C SER A 499 -44.46 16.92 -17.51
N ARG A 500 -44.25 17.31 -16.25
CA ARG A 500 -45.33 17.67 -15.32
C ARG A 500 -44.91 18.78 -14.38
N THR A 501 -45.84 19.70 -14.12
CA THR A 501 -45.68 20.74 -13.10
C THR A 501 -46.11 20.20 -11.74
N PHE A 502 -45.23 20.35 -10.77
CA PHE A 502 -45.38 19.94 -9.38
C PHE A 502 -45.40 21.15 -8.46
N THR A 503 -46.10 21.01 -7.33
CA THR A 503 -46.14 22.00 -6.26
C THR A 503 -45.58 21.42 -4.97
N LEU A 504 -44.81 22.22 -4.24
CA LEU A 504 -44.20 21.86 -2.96
C LEU A 504 -44.36 23.03 -1.98
N SER A 505 -45.00 22.79 -0.84
CA SER A 505 -45.09 23.76 0.25
C SER A 505 -44.01 23.48 1.29
N VAL A 506 -43.30 24.53 1.73
CA VAL A 506 -42.31 24.47 2.81
C VAL A 506 -42.76 25.34 3.96
N THR A 507 -42.93 24.75 5.14
CA THR A 507 -43.34 25.45 6.37
C THR A 507 -42.17 25.66 7.33
N VAL A 508 -42.36 26.54 8.32
CA VAL A 508 -41.44 26.65 9.46
C VAL A 508 -41.58 25.44 10.40
N PRO A 509 -40.50 24.97 11.05
CA PRO A 509 -40.61 24.01 12.15
C PRO A 509 -41.25 24.65 13.38
N THR A 510 -41.99 23.86 14.15
CA THR A 510 -42.51 24.30 15.45
C THR A 510 -41.40 24.22 16.51
N LEU A 511 -41.13 25.33 17.19
CA LEU A 511 -40.12 25.45 18.25
C LEU A 511 -40.74 26.06 19.51
N ALA A 512 -40.44 25.50 20.68
CA ALA A 512 -40.77 26.14 21.95
C ALA A 512 -39.68 27.14 22.34
N THR A 513 -40.05 28.34 22.77
CA THR A 513 -39.10 29.39 23.20
C THR A 513 -38.19 28.91 24.34
N ALA A 514 -38.71 28.07 25.23
CA ALA A 514 -37.94 27.47 26.32
C ALA A 514 -36.81 26.56 25.79
N ASP A 515 -37.07 25.76 24.77
CA ASP A 515 -36.09 24.82 24.21
C ASP A 515 -34.98 25.55 23.45
N VAL A 516 -35.33 26.59 22.67
CA VAL A 516 -34.35 27.43 21.96
C VAL A 516 -33.45 28.18 22.95
N THR A 517 -34.01 28.66 24.06
CA THR A 517 -33.25 29.34 25.13
C THR A 517 -32.37 28.35 25.90
N ALA A 518 -32.88 27.16 26.21
CA ALA A 518 -32.13 26.12 26.91
C ALA A 518 -30.99 25.55 26.05
N GLN A 519 -31.17 25.45 24.72
CA GLN A 519 -30.12 25.05 23.78
C GLN A 519 -28.94 26.03 23.74
N LEU A 520 -29.19 27.33 23.98
CA LEU A 520 -28.14 28.36 24.00
C LEU A 520 -27.43 28.47 25.36
N LEU A 521 -28.17 28.35 26.47
CA LEU A 521 -27.70 28.71 27.83
C LEU A 521 -27.51 27.53 28.79
N GLY A 522 -28.06 26.35 28.48
CA GLY A 522 -28.12 25.21 29.39
C GLY A 522 -27.10 24.09 29.07
N PRO A 523 -26.86 23.16 30.02
CA PRO A 523 -26.05 21.97 29.77
C PRO A 523 -26.78 20.89 28.94
N THR A 524 -28.04 21.12 28.58
CA THR A 524 -28.91 20.19 27.84
C THR A 524 -29.06 20.65 26.40
N SER A 525 -29.13 19.71 25.45
CA SER A 525 -29.39 19.99 24.03
C SER A 525 -30.81 19.51 23.63
N PRO A 526 -31.87 20.26 23.94
CA PRO A 526 -33.25 19.84 23.70
C PRO A 526 -33.67 19.89 22.22
N LEU A 527 -32.97 20.66 21.37
CA LEU A 527 -33.28 20.75 19.95
C LEU A 527 -32.62 19.62 19.17
N ASN A 528 -33.35 19.08 18.20
CA ASN A 528 -32.78 18.11 17.26
C ASN A 528 -31.97 18.80 16.16
N ALA A 529 -31.25 18.01 15.38
CA ALA A 529 -30.36 18.50 14.33
C ALA A 529 -31.08 19.33 13.25
N ASP A 530 -32.32 19.00 12.90
CA ASP A 530 -33.10 19.72 11.89
C ASP A 530 -33.54 21.11 12.39
N GLN A 531 -33.93 21.19 13.66
CA GLN A 531 -34.28 22.44 14.34
C GLN A 531 -33.06 23.35 14.52
N ILE A 532 -31.91 22.78 14.87
CA ILE A 532 -30.62 23.51 14.94
C ILE A 532 -30.26 24.06 13.56
N ARG A 533 -30.39 23.25 12.50
CA ARG A 533 -30.11 23.66 11.12
C ARG A 533 -31.06 24.76 10.63
N TYR A 534 -32.33 24.72 11.01
CA TYR A 534 -33.27 25.80 10.73
C TYR A 534 -32.84 27.13 11.36
N LEU A 535 -32.42 27.10 12.62
CA LEU A 535 -31.96 28.30 13.34
C LEU A 535 -30.69 28.88 12.71
N ASP A 536 -29.72 28.01 12.39
CA ASP A 536 -28.50 28.37 11.67
C ASP A 536 -28.81 28.98 10.28
N PHE A 537 -29.78 28.42 9.53
CA PHE A 537 -30.22 28.98 8.24
C PHE A 537 -30.89 30.35 8.35
N LEU A 538 -31.60 30.62 9.45
CA LEU A 538 -32.16 31.96 9.72
C LEU A 538 -31.07 32.98 10.08
N GLY A 539 -29.99 32.52 10.70
CA GLY A 539 -28.90 33.34 11.19
C GLY A 539 -27.73 33.44 10.22
N ASN A 540 -26.55 33.04 10.70
CA ASN A 540 -25.29 33.27 9.99
C ASN A 540 -24.82 32.07 9.13
N ASN A 541 -25.51 30.93 9.22
CA ASN A 541 -25.26 29.72 8.45
C ASN A 541 -23.80 29.24 8.56
N ASN A 542 -23.24 29.27 9.77
CA ASN A 542 -21.88 28.80 10.06
C ASN A 542 -21.84 27.30 10.44
N GLY A 543 -23.00 26.66 10.54
CA GLY A 543 -23.14 25.22 10.82
C GLY A 543 -23.24 24.87 12.30
N SER A 544 -23.32 25.86 13.19
CA SER A 544 -23.51 25.68 14.63
C SER A 544 -24.50 26.70 15.16
N PHE A 545 -25.42 26.27 16.03
CA PHE A 545 -26.34 27.22 16.66
C PHE A 545 -25.61 28.12 17.65
N ASP A 546 -25.58 29.42 17.37
CA ASP A 546 -24.93 30.44 18.20
C ASP A 546 -25.83 31.65 18.53
N VAL A 547 -25.24 32.65 19.20
CA VAL A 547 -25.96 33.87 19.62
C VAL A 547 -26.49 34.68 18.43
N GLY A 548 -25.79 34.63 17.29
CA GLY A 548 -26.22 35.26 16.04
C GLY A 548 -27.49 34.62 15.50
N ASP A 549 -27.57 33.30 15.52
CA ASP A 549 -28.75 32.54 15.09
C ASP A 549 -29.93 32.73 16.03
N PHE A 550 -29.68 32.72 17.34
CA PHE A 550 -30.69 33.03 18.34
C PHE A 550 -31.27 34.43 18.13
N LEU A 551 -30.43 35.43 17.89
CA LEU A 551 -30.88 36.80 17.63
C LEU A 551 -31.69 36.90 16.34
N ALA A 552 -31.29 36.18 15.28
CA ALA A 552 -32.03 36.13 14.03
C ALA A 552 -33.40 35.48 14.20
N TRP A 553 -33.49 34.39 14.96
CA TRP A 553 -34.74 33.72 15.31
C TRP A 553 -35.68 34.61 16.13
N VAL A 554 -35.17 35.33 17.14
CA VAL A 554 -35.95 36.30 17.93
C VAL A 554 -36.52 37.40 17.03
N LYS A 555 -35.71 37.93 16.10
CA LYS A 555 -36.16 38.95 15.13
C LYS A 555 -37.22 38.40 14.17
N ALA A 556 -37.09 37.16 13.72
CA ALA A 556 -38.00 36.54 12.77
C ALA A 556 -39.35 36.12 13.39
N THR A 557 -39.37 35.77 14.69
CA THR A 557 -40.56 35.20 15.36
C THR A 557 -41.21 36.12 16.39
N GLY A 558 -40.51 37.17 16.85
CA GLY A 558 -40.98 38.04 17.93
C GLY A 558 -40.95 37.39 19.31
N ALA A 559 -40.16 36.32 19.50
CA ALA A 559 -40.08 35.60 20.76
C ALA A 559 -39.62 36.53 21.92
N PRO A 560 -40.31 36.51 23.09
CA PRO A 560 -40.01 37.41 24.20
C PRO A 560 -38.66 37.08 24.86
N LEU A 561 -37.82 38.10 25.09
CA LEU A 561 -36.49 37.99 25.72
C LEU A 561 -36.51 37.97 27.26
N SER A 562 -37.68 37.85 27.91
CA SER A 562 -37.77 37.99 29.36
C SER A 562 -37.35 36.73 30.10
N ALA A 563 -36.27 36.82 30.89
CA ALA A 563 -35.86 35.80 31.85
C ALA A 563 -36.76 35.80 33.11
N PRO A 564 -37.15 34.62 33.60
CA PRO A 564 -37.36 34.42 35.03
C PRO A 564 -36.44 33.32 35.58
N ALA A 565 -35.73 33.68 36.66
CA ALA A 565 -35.07 32.82 37.65
C ALA A 565 -33.70 32.18 37.30
N ALA A 566 -32.64 33.00 37.44
CA ALA A 566 -31.34 32.51 37.89
C ALA A 566 -31.03 33.07 39.29
N GLN A 567 -31.40 32.31 40.33
CA GLN A 567 -30.86 32.36 41.70
C GLN A 567 -30.93 30.90 42.21
N ALA A 568 -29.92 30.24 42.76
CA ALA A 568 -28.67 30.67 43.36
C ALA A 568 -27.68 29.49 43.41
N ARG A 569 -26.37 29.77 43.39
CA ARG A 569 -25.37 29.20 44.31
C ARG A 569 -24.03 29.91 44.12
N GLN A 570 -23.59 30.58 45.19
CA GLN A 570 -22.28 31.21 45.29
C GLN A 570 -21.29 30.29 46.02
N ARG A 571 -20.05 30.29 45.51
CA ARG A 571 -18.71 30.04 46.12
C ARG A 571 -18.14 28.62 46.24
N LYS A 572 -16.92 28.43 45.66
CA LYS A 572 -15.62 28.34 46.38
C LYS A 572 -14.40 28.26 45.43
N GLY A 573 -13.41 29.14 45.68
CA GLY A 573 -11.94 28.88 45.66
C GLY A 573 -11.18 28.75 44.32
N GLY A 574 -10.17 29.62 44.10
CA GLY A 574 -9.08 29.43 43.11
C GLY A 574 -8.02 28.39 43.56
N PRO A 575 -6.81 28.28 42.94
CA PRO A 575 -5.98 29.38 42.42
C PRO A 575 -5.25 29.15 41.06
N ARG A 576 -4.63 30.25 40.61
CA ARG A 576 -3.54 30.51 39.63
C ARG A 576 -3.08 29.41 38.68
#